data_AF-A0A150F9F9-F1
#
_entry.id   AF-A0A150F9F9-F1
#
_cell.length_a   1.000
_cell.length_b   1.000
_cell.length_c   1.000
_cell.angle_alpha   90.00
_cell.angle_beta   90.00
_cell.angle_gamma   90.00
#
_symmetry.space_group_name_H-M   'P 1'
#
loop_
_entity.id
_entity.type
_entity.pdbx_description
1 polymer ?
#
loop_
_entity_poly.entity_id
_entity_poly.type
_entity_poly.pdbx_seq_one_letter_code
_entity_poly.pdbx_strand_id
1 'polypeptide(L)'
;MVHPTPYININIFMLKINSFENASAVNVGQNLLAEWQNSDKKNQGYGQNLGDASGFFGTSGKVDDRDQIDSPSSFESIPANIPAGKGGPL
;
A
#
# COMPACT_ATOMS: atom_id res chain seq x y z
N MET A 1 -14.02 19.87 -32.91
CA MET A 1 -14.91 18.96 -32.16
C MET A 1 -14.36 18.85 -30.76
N VAL A 2 -15.02 19.43 -29.77
CA VAL A 2 -14.57 19.38 -28.37
C VAL A 2 -14.97 18.01 -27.84
N HIS A 3 -13.99 17.15 -27.59
CA HIS A 3 -14.25 15.90 -26.88
C HIS A 3 -14.64 16.29 -25.44
N PRO A 4 -15.84 15.94 -24.94
CA PRO A 4 -16.17 16.24 -23.56
C PRO A 4 -15.23 15.42 -22.69
N THR A 5 -14.29 16.08 -22.02
CA THR A 5 -13.58 15.46 -20.91
C THR A 5 -14.65 15.10 -19.88
N PRO A 6 -14.81 13.82 -19.50
CA PRO A 6 -15.76 13.46 -18.46
C PRO A 6 -15.32 14.18 -17.18
N TYR A 7 -16.10 15.19 -16.77
CA TYR A 7 -15.87 15.84 -15.49
C TYR A 7 -16.36 14.86 -14.42
N ILE A 8 -15.45 14.42 -13.56
CA ILE A 8 -15.81 13.64 -12.37
C ILE A 8 -15.81 14.63 -11.22
N ASN A 9 -17.00 15.07 -10.82
CA ASN A 9 -17.15 15.91 -9.64
C ASN A 9 -17.23 15.01 -8.40
N ILE A 10 -16.28 15.16 -7.48
CA ILE A 10 -16.19 14.34 -6.26
C ILE A 10 -16.21 15.28 -5.07
N ASN A 11 -17.37 15.40 -4.42
CA ASN A 11 -17.50 16.17 -3.20
C ASN A 11 -17.37 15.23 -2.00
N ILE A 12 -16.37 15.48 -1.16
CA ILE A 12 -16.15 14.73 0.08
C ILE A 12 -16.42 15.68 1.24
N PHE A 13 -17.51 15.45 1.97
CA PHE A 13 -17.87 16.25 3.14
C PHE A 13 -16.89 16.04 4.31
N MET A 14 -16.50 14.79 4.59
CA MET A 14 -15.45 14.47 5.53
C MET A 14 -14.85 13.10 5.20
N LEU A 15 -13.53 13.00 5.26
CA LEU A 15 -12.79 11.74 5.22
C LEU A 15 -11.91 11.71 6.47
N LYS A 16 -12.22 10.80 7.40
CA LYS A 16 -11.40 10.57 8.58
C LYS A 16 -10.70 9.23 8.46
N ILE A 17 -9.39 9.29 8.33
CA ILE A 17 -8.54 8.11 8.46
C ILE A 17 -7.84 8.20 9.80
N ASN A 18 -8.05 7.19 10.63
CA ASN A 18 -7.44 7.09 11.95
C ASN A 18 -6.00 6.56 11.88
N SER A 19 -5.68 5.77 10.85
CA SER A 19 -4.32 5.36 10.52
C SER A 19 -4.26 4.81 9.10
N PHE A 20 -3.12 5.02 8.46
CA PHE A 20 -2.67 4.25 7.31
C PHE A 20 -1.43 3.47 7.73
N GLU A 21 -1.43 2.18 7.44
CA GLU A 21 -0.25 1.36 7.68
C GLU A 21 0.48 1.08 6.36
N ASN A 22 1.50 0.24 6.43
CA ASN A 22 2.30 -0.11 5.29
C ASN A 22 1.47 -0.64 4.12
N ALA A 23 1.92 -0.32 2.90
CA ALA A 23 1.19 -0.57 1.67
C ALA A 23 -0.24 0.03 1.63
N SER A 24 -0.52 1.11 2.36
CA SER A 24 -1.84 1.76 2.30
C SER A 24 -1.88 2.94 1.33
N ALA A 25 -2.94 3.03 0.53
CA ALA A 25 -3.23 4.17 -0.31
C ALA A 25 -4.73 4.49 -0.26
N VAL A 26 -5.06 5.79 -0.29
CA VAL A 26 -6.42 6.24 -0.61
C VAL A 26 -6.35 7.07 -1.87
N ASN A 27 -7.00 6.53 -2.90
CA ASN A 27 -6.97 7.06 -4.26
C ASN A 27 -8.38 7.42 -4.70
N VAL A 28 -8.51 8.55 -5.38
CA VAL A 28 -9.80 9.08 -5.85
C VAL A 28 -9.64 9.52 -7.31
N GLY A 29 -10.49 9.01 -8.21
CA GLY A 29 -10.37 9.20 -9.66
C GLY A 29 -9.73 8.01 -10.38
N GLN A 30 -9.34 8.17 -11.64
CA GLN A 30 -8.58 7.15 -12.37
C GLN A 30 -7.15 7.08 -11.81
N ASN A 31 -6.76 5.91 -11.28
CA ASN A 31 -5.41 5.69 -10.78
C ASN A 31 -4.91 4.28 -11.13
N LEU A 32 -3.65 4.18 -11.53
CA LEU A 32 -2.94 2.92 -11.74
C LEU A 32 -1.85 2.81 -10.67
N LEU A 33 -2.00 1.85 -9.76
CA LEU A 33 -0.97 1.50 -8.77
C LEU A 33 -0.17 0.29 -9.26
N ALA A 34 0.71 0.51 -10.23
CA ALA A 34 1.65 -0.52 -10.67
C ALA A 34 2.78 -0.70 -9.64
N GLU A 35 3.28 -1.93 -9.50
CA GLU A 35 4.43 -2.28 -8.65
C GLU A 35 4.29 -1.85 -7.17
N TRP A 36 3.05 -1.87 -6.66
CA TRP A 36 2.77 -1.64 -5.25
C TRP A 36 3.26 -2.82 -4.41
N GLN A 37 4.44 -2.68 -3.82
CA GLN A 37 5.11 -3.72 -3.05
C GLN A 37 5.34 -3.27 -1.61
N ASN A 38 5.23 -4.21 -0.69
CA ASN A 38 5.44 -3.96 0.71
C ASN A 38 5.94 -5.21 1.44
N SER A 39 6.93 -5.02 2.30
CA SER A 39 7.44 -6.04 3.20
C SER A 39 7.66 -5.41 4.55
N ASP A 40 7.04 -5.98 5.58
CA ASP A 40 7.28 -5.61 6.97
C ASP A 40 7.22 -6.83 7.86
N LYS A 41 8.15 -6.90 8.80
CA LYS A 41 7.95 -7.62 10.06
C LYS A 41 7.55 -6.59 11.10
N LYS A 42 6.44 -6.86 11.79
CA LYS A 42 6.00 -6.04 12.92
C LYS A 42 5.84 -6.91 14.14
N ASN A 43 6.30 -6.37 15.26
CA ASN A 43 6.18 -7.01 16.56
C ASN A 43 5.53 -6.03 17.53
N GLN A 44 4.20 -6.05 17.54
CA GLN A 44 3.41 -4.92 18.06
C GLN A 44 2.97 -5.08 19.51
N GLY A 45 3.44 -6.10 20.24
CA GLY A 45 3.05 -6.32 21.64
C GLY A 45 1.52 -6.36 21.81
N TYR A 46 0.93 -5.30 22.38
CA TYR A 46 -0.52 -5.16 22.62
C TYR A 46 -1.35 -4.71 21.41
N GLY A 47 -0.76 -4.65 20.22
CA GLY A 47 -1.44 -4.22 18.99
C GLY A 47 -1.36 -2.71 18.74
N GLN A 48 -2.13 -2.23 17.77
CA GLN A 48 -2.13 -0.84 17.31
C GLN A 48 -3.41 -0.14 17.76
N ASN A 49 -3.24 0.96 18.51
CA ASN A 49 -4.33 1.72 19.10
C ASN A 49 -4.52 3.00 18.31
N LEU A 50 -5.42 2.92 17.35
CA LEU A 50 -5.58 3.92 16.30
C LEU A 50 -7.02 4.43 16.31
N GLY A 51 -7.16 5.75 16.39
CA GLY A 51 -8.46 6.43 16.35
C GLY A 51 -8.92 6.98 17.69
N ASP A 52 -10.14 7.51 17.70
CA ASP A 52 -10.66 8.22 18.86
C ASP A 52 -10.88 7.27 20.04
N ALA A 53 -10.55 7.73 21.24
CA ALA A 53 -10.71 7.00 22.50
C ALA A 53 -9.86 5.71 22.63
N SER A 54 -8.69 5.64 21.97
CA SER A 54 -7.79 4.47 22.01
C SER A 54 -6.81 4.45 23.20
N GLY A 55 -7.27 4.76 24.42
CA GLY A 55 -6.42 4.84 25.62
C GLY A 55 -6.06 3.48 26.22
N PHE A 56 -4.78 3.27 26.60
CA PHE A 56 -4.29 2.04 27.25
C PHE A 56 -3.55 2.35 28.54
N PHE A 57 -3.73 1.51 29.56
CA PHE A 57 -2.99 1.57 30.83
C PHE A 57 -2.40 0.19 31.17
N GLY A 58 -1.14 0.15 31.60
CA GLY A 58 -0.53 -1.06 32.15
C GLY A 58 -0.01 -2.09 31.15
N THR A 59 0.45 -1.66 29.97
CA THR A 59 1.03 -2.57 28.96
C THR A 59 2.48 -2.94 29.31
N SER A 60 2.79 -4.24 29.43
CA SER A 60 4.14 -4.81 29.56
C SER A 60 4.40 -5.88 28.49
N GLY A 61 5.41 -5.67 27.63
CA GLY A 61 5.74 -6.59 26.54
C GLY A 61 7.17 -7.11 26.66
N LYS A 62 7.39 -8.39 26.29
CA LYS A 62 8.72 -8.98 26.11
C LYS A 62 8.76 -9.76 24.81
N VAL A 63 9.86 -9.64 24.10
CA VAL A 63 10.09 -10.23 22.79
C VAL A 63 11.35 -11.07 22.89
N ASP A 64 11.26 -12.34 22.54
CA ASP A 64 12.39 -13.25 22.47
C ASP A 64 12.56 -13.68 21.00
N ASP A 65 13.50 -13.04 20.30
CA ASP A 65 13.82 -13.32 18.89
C ASP A 65 15.19 -14.01 18.83
N ARG A 66 15.19 -15.32 18.61
CA ARG A 66 16.37 -16.19 18.81
C ARG A 66 17.23 -16.40 17.56
N ASP A 67 16.78 -15.96 16.39
CA ASP A 67 17.48 -16.20 15.12
C ASP A 67 17.97 -14.93 14.39
N GLN A 68 17.70 -13.72 14.90
CA GLN A 68 18.15 -12.41 14.38
C GLN A 68 17.83 -12.13 12.88
N ILE A 69 17.20 -13.05 12.16
CA ILE A 69 16.82 -12.85 10.77
C ILE A 69 15.43 -12.23 10.75
N ASP A 70 15.40 -10.96 10.37
CA ASP A 70 14.16 -10.24 10.18
C ASP A 70 13.70 -10.38 8.72
N SER A 71 12.59 -11.11 8.52
CA SER A 71 11.90 -11.44 7.25
C SER A 71 12.64 -11.06 5.94
N PRO A 72 13.40 -11.99 5.30
CA PRO A 72 13.98 -11.69 4.00
C PRO A 72 12.86 -11.50 2.96
N SER A 73 12.87 -10.38 2.25
CA SER A 73 11.91 -10.09 1.18
C SER A 73 12.61 -9.67 -0.10
N SER A 74 12.18 -10.23 -1.22
CA SER A 74 12.61 -9.85 -2.56
C SER A 74 11.39 -9.51 -3.41
N PHE A 75 11.50 -8.48 -4.23
CA PHE A 75 10.46 -8.08 -5.18
C PHE A 75 11.04 -8.16 -6.59
N GLU A 76 10.40 -8.94 -7.45
CA GLU A 76 10.76 -9.06 -8.86
C GLU A 76 9.66 -8.38 -9.68
N SER A 77 10.01 -7.40 -10.52
CA SER A 77 9.12 -6.96 -11.59
C SER A 77 9.39 -7.82 -12.82
N ILE A 78 8.35 -8.23 -13.54
CA ILE A 78 8.55 -8.88 -14.84
C ILE A 78 9.17 -7.83 -15.75
N PRO A 79 10.42 -7.96 -16.25
CA PRO A 79 10.87 -7.11 -17.33
C PRO A 79 9.90 -7.36 -18.48
N ALA A 80 9.30 -6.31 -19.00
CA ALA A 80 8.38 -6.41 -20.14
C ALA A 80 9.16 -6.99 -21.33
N ASN A 81 9.26 -8.32 -21.39
CA ASN A 81 9.68 -9.03 -22.59
C ASN A 81 8.46 -9.00 -23.50
N ILE A 82 8.15 -7.79 -24.00
CA ILE A 82 7.35 -7.61 -25.19
C ILE A 82 8.17 -8.35 -26.24
N PRO A 83 7.71 -9.51 -26.75
CA PRO A 83 8.36 -10.08 -27.91
C PRO A 83 8.25 -8.98 -28.96
N ALA A 84 9.40 -8.46 -29.41
CA ALA A 84 9.42 -7.57 -30.56
C ALA A 84 8.58 -8.29 -31.61
N GLY A 85 7.38 -7.75 -31.86
CA GLY A 85 6.49 -8.30 -32.87
C GLY A 85 7.36 -8.43 -34.11
N LYS A 86 7.41 -9.64 -34.67
CA LYS A 86 8.01 -9.85 -35.98
C LYS A 86 7.21 -9.00 -36.96
N GLY A 87 7.56 -7.73 -37.07
CA GLY A 87 7.32 -6.91 -38.24
C GLY A 87 8.18 -7.50 -39.33
N GLY A 88 7.62 -8.49 -40.02
CA GLY A 88 8.07 -8.84 -41.35
C GLY A 88 7.99 -7.61 -42.26
N PRO A 89 8.79 -7.55 -43.34
CA PRO A 89 8.79 -6.41 -44.23
C PRO A 89 7.48 -6.40 -45.02
N LEU A 90 6.72 -5.31 -44.93
CA LEU A 90 5.84 -4.79 -45.98
C LEU A 90 5.79 -3.26 -45.85
#